data_AF-A0A7S0PQQ3-F1
#
_entry.id   AF-A0A7S0PQQ3-F1
#
_cell.length_a   1.000
_cell.length_b   1.000
_cell.length_c   1.000
_cell.angle_alpha   90.00
_cell.angle_beta   90.00
_cell.angle_gamma   90.00
#
_symmetry.space_group_name_H-M   'P 1'
#
loop_
_entity.id
_entity.type
_entity.pdbx_description
1 polymer ?
#
loop_
_entity_poly.entity_id
_entity_poly.type
_entity_poly.pdbx_seq_one_letter_code
_entity_poly.pdbx_strand_id
1 'polypeptide(L)'
;RKKDQMKEGFGTVLAKLGACGRPCVGHNALFDCVYVVDKFLAELDGSFEGFKREFDRTVKGAFYDTKLIAQRFMDGYLDTLQEYGESRPKPQQRRPGSEEAEAPSSSRRATDGGGDEGTSSGGRARTTITTAPSGGAN
;
A
#
# COMPACT_ATOMS: atom_id res chain seq x y z
N ARG A 1 36.97 -4.74 -10.45
CA ARG A 1 37.32 -3.86 -9.30
C ARG A 1 36.25 -2.81 -8.99
N LYS A 2 36.02 -1.77 -9.81
CA LYS A 2 35.00 -0.73 -9.50
C LYS A 2 33.56 -1.26 -9.46
N LYS A 3 33.22 -2.18 -10.38
CA LYS A 3 31.90 -2.83 -10.44
C LYS A 3 31.63 -3.71 -9.20
N ASP A 4 32.65 -4.41 -8.72
CA ASP A 4 32.56 -5.30 -7.56
C ASP A 4 32.39 -4.51 -6.26
N GLN A 5 33.10 -3.37 -6.12
CA GLN A 5 32.92 -2.45 -4.99
C GLN A 5 31.52 -1.83 -4.95
N MET A 6 30.93 -1.49 -6.11
CA MET A 6 29.57 -0.98 -6.16
C MET A 6 28.54 -2.06 -5.79
N LYS A 7 28.75 -3.30 -6.23
CA LYS A 7 27.92 -4.44 -5.83
C LYS A 7 27.97 -4.67 -4.33
N GLU A 8 29.16 -4.62 -3.73
CA GLU A 8 29.37 -4.76 -2.29
C GLU A 8 28.75 -3.61 -1.48
N GLY A 9 28.99 -2.37 -1.91
CA GLY A 9 28.47 -1.17 -1.24
C GLY A 9 26.94 -1.09 -1.28
N PHE A 10 26.34 -1.24 -2.46
CA PHE A 10 24.88 -1.21 -2.58
C PHE A 10 24.22 -2.46 -1.99
N GLY A 11 24.85 -3.64 -2.13
CA GLY A 11 24.42 -4.87 -1.49
C GLY A 11 24.34 -4.76 0.03
N THR A 12 25.25 -4.02 0.66
CA THR A 12 25.20 -3.76 2.11
C THR A 12 23.96 -2.95 2.51
N VAL A 13 23.56 -1.96 1.71
CA VAL A 13 22.34 -1.18 1.97
C VAL A 13 21.11 -2.07 1.83
N LEU A 14 21.04 -2.87 0.77
CA LEU A 14 19.93 -3.79 0.52
C LEU A 14 19.81 -4.85 1.61
N ALA A 15 20.92 -5.41 2.09
CA ALA A 15 20.93 -6.37 3.20
C ALA A 15 20.39 -5.73 4.48
N LYS A 16 20.77 -4.48 4.78
CA LYS A 16 20.25 -3.74 5.94
C LYS A 16 18.75 -3.44 5.81
N LEU A 17 18.30 -3.04 4.63
CA LEU A 17 16.88 -2.80 4.35
C LEU A 17 16.06 -4.09 4.51
N GLY A 18 16.53 -5.22 3.96
CA GLY A 18 15.88 -6.51 4.12
C GLY A 18 15.79 -6.97 5.58
N ALA A 19 16.87 -6.78 6.34
CA ALA A 19 16.95 -7.19 7.75
C ALA A 19 16.14 -6.30 8.72
N CYS A 20 15.76 -5.08 8.33
CA CYS A 20 15.10 -4.14 9.25
C CYS A 20 13.65 -4.50 9.62
N GLY A 21 13.08 -5.54 8.99
CA GLY A 21 11.75 -6.07 9.32
C GLY A 21 10.58 -5.14 8.93
N ARG A 22 10.85 -4.00 8.28
CA ARG A 22 9.81 -3.07 7.83
C ARG A 22 9.18 -3.57 6.53
N PRO A 23 7.89 -3.26 6.29
CA PRO A 23 7.25 -3.61 5.03
C PRO A 23 7.94 -2.98 3.82
N CYS A 24 8.04 -3.77 2.75
CA CYS A 24 8.47 -3.34 1.43
C CYS A 24 7.27 -3.30 0.48
N VAL A 25 7.24 -2.31 -0.40
CA VAL A 25 6.13 -2.12 -1.36
C VAL A 25 6.72 -2.04 -2.76
N GLY A 26 6.14 -2.79 -3.69
CA GLY A 26 6.47 -2.78 -5.10
C GLY A 26 5.22 -2.66 -5.97
N HIS A 27 5.41 -2.45 -7.27
CA HIS A 27 4.32 -2.46 -8.25
C HIS A 27 4.74 -3.36 -9.42
N ASN A 28 4.13 -4.54 -9.54
CA ASN A 28 4.55 -5.56 -10.50
C ASN A 28 6.02 -5.96 -10.33
N ALA A 29 6.46 -6.10 -9.08
CA ALA A 29 7.87 -6.04 -8.69
C ALA A 29 8.58 -7.40 -8.71
N LEU A 30 8.01 -8.42 -9.34
CA LEU A 30 8.62 -9.76 -9.36
C LEU A 30 10.04 -9.72 -9.96
N PHE A 31 10.20 -9.05 -11.10
CA PHE A 31 11.51 -8.96 -11.75
C PHE A 31 12.48 -8.05 -11.00
N ASP A 32 11.99 -6.99 -10.36
CA ASP A 32 12.81 -6.15 -9.49
C ASP A 32 13.39 -6.98 -8.33
N CYS A 33 12.55 -7.79 -7.67
CA CYS A 33 12.97 -8.67 -6.59
C CYS A 33 14.01 -9.70 -7.07
N VAL A 34 13.74 -10.40 -8.17
CA VAL A 34 14.67 -11.39 -8.72
C VAL A 34 16.01 -10.75 -9.08
N TYR A 35 15.99 -9.60 -9.73
CA TYR A 35 17.21 -8.89 -10.13
C TYR A 35 18.01 -8.40 -8.92
N VAL A 36 17.33 -7.82 -7.93
CA VAL A 36 17.98 -7.35 -6.70
C VAL A 36 18.65 -8.50 -5.95
N VAL A 37 17.96 -9.64 -5.82
CA VAL A 37 18.53 -10.82 -5.18
C VAL A 37 19.74 -11.32 -5.95
N ASP A 38 19.58 -11.62 -7.25
CA ASP A 38 20.63 -12.19 -8.10
C ASP A 38 21.88 -11.30 -8.22
N LYS A 39 21.68 -9.98 -8.32
CA LYS A 39 22.79 -9.06 -8.55
C LYS A 39 23.48 -8.60 -7.30
N PHE A 40 22.80 -8.51 -6.17
CA PHE A 40 23.35 -7.84 -4.98
C PHE A 40 23.36 -8.67 -3.71
N LEU A 41 22.52 -9.71 -3.59
CA LEU A 41 22.31 -10.40 -2.31
C LEU A 41 22.73 -11.86 -2.32
N ALA A 42 22.49 -12.59 -3.40
CA ALA A 42 22.82 -14.00 -3.54
C ALA A 42 22.94 -14.41 -5.02
N GLU A 43 23.75 -15.44 -5.32
CA GLU A 43 23.70 -16.08 -6.63
C GLU A 43 22.51 -17.04 -6.67
N LEU A 44 21.65 -16.89 -7.69
CA LEU A 44 20.49 -17.75 -7.85
C LEU A 44 20.82 -19.01 -8.66
N ASP A 45 20.21 -20.14 -8.29
CA ASP A 45 20.33 -21.42 -8.99
C ASP A 45 19.47 -21.52 -10.27
N GLY A 46 18.76 -20.44 -10.61
CA GLY A 46 17.85 -20.37 -11.76
C GLY A 46 16.45 -20.93 -11.52
N SER A 47 16.17 -21.46 -10.31
CA SER A 47 14.85 -21.98 -9.95
C SER A 47 14.02 -20.96 -9.17
N PHE A 48 12.69 -21.10 -9.26
CA PHE A 48 11.77 -20.28 -8.47
C PHE A 48 11.90 -20.54 -6.96
N GLU A 49 12.07 -21.81 -6.57
CA GLU A 49 12.25 -22.18 -5.15
C GLU A 49 13.56 -21.64 -4.59
N GLY A 50 14.64 -21.65 -5.38
CA GLY A 50 15.90 -21.01 -5.04
C GLY A 50 15.73 -19.52 -4.79
N PHE A 51 15.09 -18.81 -5.72
CA PHE A 51 14.76 -17.39 -5.54
C PHE A 51 13.97 -17.15 -4.26
N LYS A 52 12.88 -17.88 -4.03
CA LYS A 52 12.00 -17.69 -2.87
C LYS A 52 12.75 -17.88 -1.56
N ARG A 53 13.54 -18.95 -1.44
CA ARG A 53 14.39 -19.23 -0.27
C ARG A 53 15.35 -18.07 0.03
N GLU A 54 16.05 -17.57 -0.99
CA GLU A 54 17.03 -16.49 -0.82
C GLU A 54 16.35 -15.14 -0.51
N PHE A 55 15.19 -14.89 -1.12
CA PHE A 55 14.35 -13.72 -0.85
C PHE A 55 13.85 -13.71 0.60
N ASP A 56 13.23 -14.79 1.08
CA ASP A 56 12.74 -14.94 2.45
C ASP A 56 13.88 -14.91 3.50
N ARG A 57 15.07 -15.41 3.11
CA ARG A 57 16.26 -15.28 3.95
C ARG A 57 16.66 -13.82 4.14
N THR A 58 16.47 -12.96 3.13
CA THR A 58 16.99 -11.60 3.13
C THR A 58 15.97 -10.56 3.57
N VAL A 59 14.72 -10.68 3.12
CA VAL A 59 13.63 -9.75 3.42
C VAL A 59 12.83 -10.29 4.59
N LYS A 60 12.97 -9.65 5.76
CA LYS A 60 12.30 -10.07 6.99
C LYS A 60 10.94 -9.40 7.22
N GLY A 61 10.69 -8.29 6.51
CA GLY A 61 9.40 -7.62 6.52
C GLY A 61 8.42 -8.23 5.52
N ALA A 62 7.14 -7.87 5.63
CA ALA A 62 6.15 -8.18 4.60
C ALA A 62 6.51 -7.51 3.27
N PHE A 63 6.23 -8.17 2.15
CA PHE A 63 6.35 -7.59 0.82
C PHE A 63 4.97 -7.48 0.17
N TYR A 64 4.61 -6.27 -0.24
CA TYR A 64 3.32 -5.96 -0.85
C TYR A 64 3.50 -5.56 -2.31
N ASP A 65 2.88 -6.31 -3.22
CA ASP A 65 2.77 -5.90 -4.62
C ASP A 65 1.44 -5.17 -4.84
N THR A 66 1.52 -3.88 -5.09
CA THR A 66 0.34 -3.02 -5.27
C THR A 66 -0.49 -3.37 -6.49
N LYS A 67 0.11 -3.94 -7.55
CA LYS A 67 -0.65 -4.40 -8.72
C LYS A 67 -1.48 -5.63 -8.36
N LEU A 68 -0.91 -6.57 -7.61
CA LEU A 68 -1.63 -7.76 -7.12
C LEU A 68 -2.74 -7.36 -6.14
N ILE A 69 -2.47 -6.42 -5.22
CA ILE A 69 -3.47 -5.91 -4.29
C ILE A 69 -4.62 -5.26 -5.04
N ALA A 70 -4.33 -4.39 -6.02
CA ALA A 70 -5.36 -3.73 -6.81
C ALA A 70 -6.22 -4.72 -7.59
N GLN A 71 -5.61 -5.75 -8.20
CA GLN A 71 -6.35 -6.79 -8.89
C GLN A 71 -7.32 -7.54 -7.96
N ARG A 72 -6.85 -7.98 -6.79
CA ARG A 72 -7.68 -8.69 -5.82
C ARG A 72 -8.75 -7.82 -5.18
N PHE A 73 -8.43 -6.55 -4.94
CA PHE A 73 -9.41 -5.59 -4.45
C PHE A 73 -10.53 -5.38 -5.47
N MET A 74 -10.19 -5.23 -6.76
CA MET A 74 -11.17 -5.06 -7.83
C MET A 74 -12.03 -6.31 -8.01
N ASP A 75 -11.46 -7.52 -7.90
CA ASP A 75 -12.22 -8.77 -7.95
C ASP A 75 -13.34 -8.76 -6.88
N GLY A 76 -13.00 -8.53 -5.61
CA GLY A 76 -13.99 -8.49 -4.53
C GLY A 76 -14.96 -7.30 -4.58
N TYR A 77 -14.50 -6.14 -5.07
CA TYR A 77 -15.36 -4.97 -5.27
C TYR A 77 -16.42 -5.23 -6.34
N LEU A 78 -16.07 -5.89 -7.44
CA LEU A 78 -17.01 -6.25 -8.50
C LEU A 78 -18.04 -7.28 -8.03
N ASP A 79 -17.63 -8.28 -7.25
CA ASP A 79 -18.56 -9.24 -6.63
C ASP A 79 -19.58 -8.52 -5.74
N THR A 80 -19.12 -7.56 -4.93
CA THR A 80 -19.98 -6.76 -4.04
C THR A 80 -20.96 -5.89 -4.84
N LEU A 81 -20.50 -5.28 -5.94
CA LEU A 81 -21.37 -4.47 -6.82
C LEU A 81 -22.42 -5.32 -7.54
N GLN A 82 -22.08 -6.54 -7.92
CA GLN A 82 -23.04 -7.46 -8.54
C GLN A 82 -24.14 -7.84 -7.54
N GLU A 83 -23.77 -8.18 -6.30
CA GLU A 83 -24.73 -8.44 -5.22
C GLU A 83 -25.64 -7.22 -4.96
N TYR A 84 -25.07 -6.01 -4.96
CA TYR A 84 -25.84 -4.77 -4.79
C TYR A 84 -26.75 -4.44 -5.99
N GLY A 85 -26.32 -4.83 -7.20
CA GLY A 85 -27.10 -4.68 -8.43
C GLY A 85 -28.28 -5.64 -8.50
N GLU A 86 -28.10 -6.88 -8.03
CA GLU A 86 -29.14 -7.91 -7.98
C GLU A 86 -30.16 -7.66 -6.86
N SER A 87 -29.74 -7.05 -5.75
CA SER A 87 -30.60 -6.67 -4.63
C SER A 87 -31.36 -5.35 -4.82
N ARG A 88 -31.17 -4.64 -5.94
CA ARG A 88 -32.02 -3.48 -6.28
C ARG A 88 -33.46 -3.96 -6.50
N PRO A 89 -34.45 -3.44 -5.75
CA PRO A 89 -35.84 -3.70 -6.06
C PRO A 89 -36.12 -3.24 -7.49
N LYS A 90 -36.59 -4.15 -8.34
CA LYS A 90 -37.02 -3.80 -9.69
C LYS A 90 -38.03 -2.66 -9.57
N PRO A 91 -37.88 -1.57 -10.35
CA PRO A 91 -38.86 -0.49 -10.33
C PRO A 91 -40.22 -1.13 -10.61
N GLN A 92 -41.11 -1.07 -9.61
CA GLN A 92 -42.49 -1.49 -9.74
C GLN A 92 -43.03 -0.74 -10.95
N GLN A 93 -43.32 -1.47 -12.04
CA GLN A 93 -44.03 -0.91 -13.17
C GLN A 93 -45.30 -0.30 -12.60
N ARG A 94 -45.34 1.03 -12.53
CA ARG A 94 -46.56 1.74 -12.18
C ARG A 94 -47.60 1.29 -13.19
N ARG A 95 -48.64 0.62 -12.71
CA ARG A 95 -49.79 0.29 -13.52
C ARG A 95 -50.30 1.61 -14.13
N PRO A 96 -50.48 1.70 -15.45
CA PRO A 96 -51.07 2.88 -16.05
C PRO A 96 -52.52 2.95 -15.56
N GLY A 97 -52.86 3.96 -14.74
CA GLY A 97 -54.25 4.26 -14.37
C GLY A 97 -54.57 4.42 -12.88
N SER A 98 -53.74 5.08 -12.07
CA SER A 98 -54.22 5.63 -10.79
C SER A 98 -53.84 7.11 -10.71
N GLU A 99 -54.80 7.94 -11.10
CA GLU A 99 -54.81 9.39 -10.89
C GLU A 99 -55.01 9.75 -9.41
N GLU A 100 -54.42 10.90 -9.06
CA GLU A 100 -54.72 11.83 -7.95
C GLU A 100 -54.51 11.41 -6.48
N ALA A 101 -53.58 12.12 -5.84
CA ALA A 101 -53.96 13.25 -4.97
C ALA A 101 -52.75 14.17 -4.73
N GLU A 102 -52.83 15.42 -5.21
CA GLU A 102 -51.98 16.51 -4.75
C GLU A 102 -52.33 16.87 -3.29
N ALA A 103 -51.30 17.09 -2.47
CA ALA A 103 -51.40 17.79 -1.19
C ALA A 103 -50.01 18.36 -0.82
N PRO A 104 -49.91 19.43 -0.02
CA PRO A 104 -49.54 20.74 -0.54
C PRO A 104 -48.13 21.19 -0.14
N SER A 105 -47.64 22.13 -0.95
CA SER A 105 -46.51 23.03 -0.70
C SER A 105 -46.56 23.62 0.73
N SER A 106 -45.53 23.31 1.53
CA SER A 106 -45.22 24.10 2.74
C SER A 106 -43.78 24.60 2.68
N SER A 107 -43.70 25.87 2.28
CA SER A 107 -42.60 26.79 2.50
C SER A 107 -42.13 26.76 3.96
N ARG A 108 -40.83 26.48 4.18
CA ARG A 108 -40.06 27.04 5.29
C ARG A 108 -38.68 27.46 4.80
N ARG A 109 -38.34 28.71 5.12
CA ARG A 109 -37.16 29.46 4.75
C ARG A 109 -36.18 29.52 5.93
N ALA A 110 -34.89 29.39 5.61
CA ALA A 110 -33.65 29.89 6.25
C ALA A 110 -33.30 29.55 7.71
N THR A 111 -32.08 29.03 7.90
CA THR A 111 -30.87 29.65 8.51
C THR A 111 -29.70 28.69 8.20
N ASP A 112 -28.66 29.00 7.42
CA ASP A 112 -27.53 29.94 7.61
C ASP A 112 -26.71 29.71 8.89
N GLY A 113 -25.38 29.55 8.72
CA GLY A 113 -24.36 29.30 9.77
C GLY A 113 -23.56 28.01 9.51
N GLY A 114 -22.40 28.06 8.85
CA GLY A 114 -21.09 28.40 9.44
C GLY A 114 -20.38 27.10 9.84
N GLY A 115 -19.33 26.61 9.18
CA GLY A 115 -18.03 27.24 9.04
C GLY A 115 -17.17 26.89 10.26
N ASP A 116 -16.27 25.92 10.15
CA ASP A 116 -15.06 25.90 10.99
C ASP A 116 -13.90 25.17 10.27
N GLU A 117 -12.93 25.98 9.85
CA GLU A 117 -11.56 25.61 9.55
C GLU A 117 -10.76 25.67 10.86
N GLY A 118 -9.91 24.68 11.14
CA GLY A 118 -8.99 24.77 12.29
C GLY A 118 -8.08 23.56 12.41
N THR A 119 -6.99 23.52 11.63
CA THR A 119 -5.61 23.84 12.05
C THR A 119 -4.93 22.89 13.05
N SER A 120 -3.92 22.18 12.54
CA SER A 120 -2.51 22.20 12.99
C SER A 120 -2.19 22.08 14.49
N SER A 121 -1.59 20.94 14.84
CA SER A 121 -0.41 20.87 15.73
C SER A 121 0.33 19.57 15.39
N GLY A 122 1.61 19.52 15.00
CA GLY A 122 2.74 20.21 15.61
C GLY A 122 3.45 19.23 16.56
N GLY A 123 4.32 18.36 16.03
CA GLY A 123 5.02 17.34 16.81
C GLY A 123 6.33 16.90 16.16
N ARG A 124 7.32 17.79 16.13
CA ARG A 124 8.66 17.54 15.61
C ARG A 124 9.52 16.88 16.69
N ALA A 125 9.61 15.55 16.70
CA ALA A 125 10.55 14.85 17.57
C ALA A 125 11.96 14.89 16.98
N ARG A 126 12.83 15.63 17.65
CA ARG A 126 14.26 15.83 17.35
C ARG A 126 15.03 14.74 18.09
N THR A 127 15.45 13.67 17.41
CA THR A 127 16.33 12.67 18.01
C THR A 127 17.78 13.13 17.89
N THR A 128 18.37 13.44 19.04
CA THR A 128 19.77 13.79 19.23
C THR A 128 20.67 12.59 18.93
N ILE A 129 21.69 12.81 18.10
CA ILE A 129 22.79 11.88 17.85
C ILE A 129 23.78 12.04 19.02
N THR A 130 23.93 11.00 19.84
CA THR A 130 25.03 10.92 20.81
C THR A 130 26.16 10.10 20.19
N THR A 131 27.21 10.79 19.77
CA THR A 131 28.50 10.20 19.40
C THR A 131 29.23 9.74 20.67
N ALA A 132 29.50 8.44 20.79
CA ALA A 132 30.45 7.93 21.76
C ALA A 132 31.87 7.95 21.16
N PRO A 133 32.91 8.35 21.92
CA PRO A 133 34.26 8.47 21.41
C PRO A 133 34.94 7.11 21.20
N SER A 134 35.71 7.04 20.12
CA SER A 134 36.70 6.01 19.83
C SER A 134 37.77 5.95 20.93
N GLY A 135 37.74 4.90 21.74
CA GLY A 135 38.85 4.53 22.62
C GLY A 135 39.73 3.50 21.92
N GLY A 136 40.84 3.96 21.34
CA GLY A 136 42.01 3.13 21.13
C GLY A 136 42.95 3.27 22.32
N ALA A 137 43.50 2.17 22.81
CA ALA A 137 44.80 2.09 23.47
C ALA A 137 45.17 0.62 23.73
N ASN A 138 46.29 0.23 23.11
CA ASN A 138 47.21 -0.89 23.38
C ASN A 138 46.66 -2.31 23.59
#